data_AF-A0A822GSC0-F1
#
_entry.id   AF-A0A822GSC0-F1
#
_cell.length_a   1.000
_cell.length_b   1.000
_cell.length_c   1.000
_cell.angle_alpha   90.00
_cell.angle_beta   90.00
_cell.angle_gamma   90.00
#
_symmetry.space_group_name_H-M   'P 1'
#
loop_
_entity.id
_entity.type
_entity.pdbx_description
1 polymer ?
#
loop_
_entity_poly.entity_id
_entity_poly.type
_entity_poly.pdbx_seq_one_letter_code
_entity_poly.pdbx_strand_id
1 'polypeptide(L)'
;MGKIESGCCRVGDKCIIMPNRTQVEITNIYYKGIERDSCVCGENVRLKLKNVEEEEISPGFMICDVEQEPCSVGRVFDAQVN
;
A
#
# COMPACT_ATOMS: atom_id res chain seq x y z
N MET A 1 -1.69 -4.85 -7.56
CA MET A 1 -3.08 -5.13 -7.11
C MET A 1 -2.98 -5.64 -5.69
N GLY A 2 -3.87 -5.21 -4.80
CA GLY A 2 -3.83 -5.63 -3.41
C GLY A 2 -5.16 -5.37 -2.72
N LYS A 3 -5.31 -5.96 -1.54
CA LYS A 3 -6.44 -5.71 -0.64
C LYS A 3 -6.04 -4.67 0.38
N ILE A 4 -6.95 -3.75 0.69
CA ILE A 4 -6.75 -2.78 1.76
C ILE A 4 -7.12 -3.46 3.07
N GLU A 5 -6.12 -3.69 3.92
CA GLU A 5 -6.33 -4.39 5.19
C GLU A 5 -6.70 -3.45 6.34
N SER A 6 -6.33 -2.16 6.25
CA SER A 6 -6.65 -1.15 7.26
C SER A 6 -6.81 0.23 6.64
N GLY A 7 -7.66 1.07 7.26
CA GLY A 7 -7.85 2.46 6.89
C GLY A 7 -8.62 2.68 5.57
N CYS A 8 -8.35 3.83 4.95
CA CYS A 8 -8.87 4.27 3.67
C CYS A 8 -7.79 5.00 2.88
N CYS A 9 -7.92 5.07 1.56
CA CYS A 9 -7.02 5.80 0.68
C CYS A 9 -7.80 6.68 -0.28
N ARG A 10 -7.21 7.79 -0.72
CA ARG A 10 -7.75 8.72 -1.71
C ARG A 10 -6.72 9.06 -2.77
N VAL A 11 -7.20 9.48 -3.93
CA VAL A 11 -6.33 10.06 -4.96
C VAL A 11 -5.66 11.31 -4.40
N GLY A 12 -4.34 11.42 -4.60
CA GLY A 12 -3.50 12.49 -4.06
C GLY A 12 -2.85 12.17 -2.70
N ASP A 13 -3.24 11.07 -2.04
CA ASP A 13 -2.63 10.68 -0.78
C ASP A 13 -1.16 10.32 -0.98
N LYS A 14 -0.32 10.80 -0.05
CA LYS A 14 1.08 10.40 0.05
C LYS A 14 1.19 9.17 0.93
N CYS A 15 1.95 8.19 0.48
CA CYS A 15 2.14 6.93 1.19
C CYS A 15 3.62 6.54 1.20
N ILE A 16 3.94 5.52 1.97
CA ILE A 16 5.28 4.92 1.99
C ILE A 16 5.20 3.43 1.67
N ILE A 17 6.06 2.97 0.75
CA ILE A 17 6.21 1.56 0.41
C ILE A 17 7.26 0.94 1.33
N MET A 18 6.85 -0.09 2.05
CA MET A 18 7.70 -0.93 2.90
C MET A 18 8.01 -2.24 2.16
N PRO A 19 9.22 -2.81 2.29
CA PRO A 19 10.22 -2.50 3.32
C PRO A 19 11.21 -1.39 2.95
N ASN A 20 11.27 -0.95 1.69
CA ASN A 20 12.32 -0.04 1.20
C ASN A 20 12.18 1.42 1.67
N ARG A 21 11.06 1.78 2.31
CA ARG A 21 10.76 3.15 2.78
C ARG A 21 10.69 4.18 1.64
N THR A 22 10.19 3.78 0.47
CA THR A 22 10.04 4.65 -0.70
C THR A 22 8.76 5.47 -0.59
N GLN A 23 8.86 6.80 -0.62
CA GLN A 23 7.68 7.68 -0.62
C GLN A 23 7.04 7.74 -2.01
N VAL A 24 5.71 7.59 -2.05
CA VAL A 24 4.91 7.55 -3.28
C VAL A 24 3.64 8.36 -3.12
N GLU A 25 2.98 8.64 -4.24
CA GLU A 25 1.68 9.33 -4.28
C GLU A 25 0.67 8.52 -5.09
N ILE A 26 -0.55 8.38 -4.59
CA ILE A 26 -1.63 7.67 -5.29
C ILE A 26 -2.20 8.59 -6.36
N THR A 27 -2.06 8.23 -7.64
CA THR A 27 -2.61 9.04 -8.74
C THR A 27 -3.98 8.58 -9.20
N ASN A 28 -4.28 7.27 -9.11
CA ASN A 28 -5.57 6.71 -9.50
C ASN A 28 -5.87 5.46 -8.68
N ILE A 29 -7.15 5.24 -8.39
CA ILE A 29 -7.66 4.05 -7.69
C ILE A 29 -8.67 3.37 -8.61
N TYR A 30 -8.49 2.07 -8.85
CA TYR A 30 -9.44 1.26 -9.62
C TYR A 30 -10.03 0.15 -8.73
N TYR A 31 -11.35 0.14 -8.61
CA TYR A 31 -12.12 -0.93 -7.95
C TYR A 31 -12.97 -1.64 -8.99
N LYS A 32 -12.75 -2.95 -9.16
CA LYS A 32 -13.44 -3.77 -10.17
C LYS A 32 -13.38 -3.16 -11.59
N GLY A 33 -12.25 -2.55 -11.93
CA GLY A 33 -12.03 -1.91 -13.23
C GLY A 33 -12.64 -0.52 -13.40
N ILE A 34 -13.38 -0.02 -12.41
CA ILE A 34 -13.96 1.33 -12.41
C ILE A 34 -13.06 2.24 -11.58
N GLU A 35 -12.73 3.40 -12.14
CA GLU A 35 -11.95 4.42 -11.45
C GLU A 35 -12.78 5.08 -10.33
N ARG A 36 -12.14 5.34 -9.19
CA ARG A 36 -12.75 5.96 -8.01
C ARG A 36 -11.80 6.96 -7.37
N ASP A 37 -12.35 7.91 -6.62
CA ASP A 37 -11.56 8.91 -5.89
C ASP A 37 -11.05 8.39 -4.54
N SER A 38 -11.69 7.35 -3.99
CA SER A 38 -11.34 6.79 -2.68
C SER A 38 -11.66 5.31 -2.55
N CYS A 39 -11.00 4.67 -1.59
CA CYS A 39 -11.09 3.25 -1.25
C CYS A 39 -11.18 3.04 0.27
N VAL A 40 -11.74 1.93 0.73
CA VAL A 40 -11.78 1.56 2.16
C VAL A 40 -11.31 0.12 2.40
N CYS A 41 -11.04 -0.21 3.67
CA CYS A 41 -10.65 -1.56 4.07
C CYS A 41 -11.65 -2.64 3.59
N GLY A 42 -11.11 -3.81 3.26
CA GLY A 42 -11.85 -4.93 2.68
C GLY A 42 -11.94 -4.91 1.15
N GLU A 43 -11.61 -3.79 0.49
CA GLU A 43 -11.67 -3.70 -0.97
C GLU A 43 -10.38 -4.22 -1.64
N ASN A 44 -10.55 -4.98 -2.72
CA ASN A 44 -9.47 -5.34 -3.64
C ASN A 44 -9.35 -4.27 -4.73
N VAL A 45 -8.21 -3.59 -4.79
CA VAL A 45 -7.99 -2.44 -5.65
C VAL A 45 -6.70 -2.57 -6.48
N ARG A 46 -6.67 -1.82 -7.58
CA ARG A 46 -5.45 -1.52 -8.33
C ARG A 46 -5.17 -0.04 -8.17
N LEU A 47 -4.01 0.30 -7.63
CA LEU A 47 -3.54 1.67 -7.47
C LEU A 47 -2.55 1.98 -8.60
N LYS A 48 -2.57 3.21 -9.09
CA LYS A 48 -1.45 3.81 -9.83
C LYS A 48 -0.69 4.73 -8.88
N LEU A 49 0.62 4.63 -8.91
CA LEU A 49 1.52 5.34 -8.01
C LEU A 49 2.47 6.21 -8.83
N LYS A 50 2.89 7.33 -8.24
CA LYS A 50 3.94 8.21 -8.74
C LYS A 50 5.17 8.13 -7.82
N ASN A 51 6.34 8.43 -8.39
CA ASN A 51 7.65 8.42 -7.72
C ASN A 51 8.17 7.02 -7.36
N VAL A 52 7.77 6.00 -8.12
CA VAL A 52 8.31 4.63 -8.01
C VAL A 52 8.17 3.93 -9.36
N GLU A 53 9.19 3.16 -9.74
CA GLU A 53 9.16 2.33 -10.95
C GLU A 53 8.71 0.89 -10.62
N GLU A 54 8.21 0.15 -11.62
CA GLU A 54 7.67 -1.20 -11.42
C GLU A 54 8.74 -2.18 -10.93
N GLU A 55 9.99 -2.02 -11.39
CA GLU A 55 11.13 -2.87 -11.02
C GLU A 55 11.58 -2.67 -9.56
N GLU A 56 11.17 -1.59 -8.91
CA GLU A 56 11.50 -1.29 -7.51
C GLU A 56 10.51 -1.92 -6.52
N ILE A 57 9.42 -2.49 -7.01
CA ILE A 57 8.35 -3.09 -6.20
C ILE A 57 8.35 -4.60 -6.41
N SER A 58 8.23 -5.36 -5.32
CA SER A 58 8.12 -6.81 -5.36
C SER A 58 6.87 -7.31 -4.63
N PRO A 59 6.32 -8.48 -5.00
CA PRO A 59 5.27 -9.12 -4.23
C PRO A 59 5.66 -9.25 -2.75
N GLY A 60 4.73 -8.94 -1.84
CA GLY A 60 4.96 -8.90 -0.39
C GLY A 60 5.30 -7.51 0.14
N PHE A 61 5.53 -6.52 -0.72
CA PHE A 61 5.66 -5.12 -0.29
C PHE A 61 4.31 -4.58 0.18
N MET A 62 4.36 -3.67 1.14
CA MET A 62 3.16 -3.07 1.75
C MET A 62 3.18 -1.55 1.58
N ILE A 63 1.99 -0.97 1.44
CA ILE A 63 1.80 0.48 1.43
C ILE A 63 1.29 0.89 2.80
N CYS A 64 1.92 1.88 3.41
CA CYS A 64 1.52 2.46 4.69
C CYS A 64 1.22 3.96 4.55
N ASP A 65 0.42 4.47 5.47
CA ASP A 65 0.23 5.90 5.68
C ASP A 65 1.58 6.55 6.05
N VAL A 66 1.84 7.76 5.55
CA VAL A 66 3.09 8.49 5.77
C VAL A 66 3.09 9.30 7.08
N GLU A 67 1.92 9.67 7.59
CA GLU A 67 1.74 10.41 8.84
C GLU A 67 1.71 9.48 10.06
N GLN A 68 1.30 8.22 9.87
CA GLN A 68 1.36 7.18 10.89
C GLN A 68 2.70 6.45 10.90
N GLU A 69 3.01 5.77 12.01
CA GLU A 69 4.20 4.91 12.07
C GLU A 69 4.04 3.73 11.08
N PRO A 70 4.97 3.54 10.12
CA PRO A 70 4.89 2.46 9.15
C PRO A 70 5.00 1.08 9.81
N CYS A 71 4.52 0.04 9.13
CA CYS A 71 4.68 -1.33 9.61
C CYS A 71 6.15 -1.69 9.89
N SER A 72 6.37 -2.49 10.93
CA SER A 72 7.69 -3.00 11.28
C SER A 72 8.19 -3.98 10.22
N VAL A 73 9.50 -3.97 9.98
CA VAL A 73 10.17 -4.87 9.04
C VAL A 73 11.23 -5.66 9.82
N GLY A 74 11.16 -6.99 9.73
CA GLY A 74 12.10 -7.87 10.40
C GLY A 74 12.34 -9.16 9.62
N ARG A 75 13.53 -9.75 9.77
CA ARG A 75 13.87 -11.07 9.22
C ARG A 75 13.68 -12.20 10.23
N VAL A 76 13.66 -11.88 11.52
CA VAL A 76 13.56 -12.82 12.63
C VAL A 76 12.43 -12.34 13.53
N PHE A 77 11.53 -13.23 13.86
CA PHE A 77 10.42 -13.00 14.79
C PHE A 77 10.07 -14.32 15.49
N ASP A 78 9.62 -14.23 16.73
CA ASP A 78 9.06 -15.37 17.45
C ASP A 78 7.57 -15.48 17.16
N ALA A 79 7.09 -16.69 16.93
CA ALA A 79 5.67 -16.96 16.70
C ALA A 79 5.22 -18.23 17.43
N GLN A 80 3.99 -18.21 17.92
CA GLN A 80 3.33 -19.41 18.42
C GLN A 80 2.82 -20.22 17.23
N VAL A 81 3.25 -21.48 17.14
CA VAL A 81 2.73 -22.45 16.17
C VAL A 81 1.78 -23.38 16.91
N ASN A 82 0.53 -23.44 16.46
CA ASN A 82 -0.50 -24.35 16.97
C ASN A 82 -0.58 -25.60 16.11
#